data_AF-A0A091CNY8-F1
#
_entry.id   AF-A0A091CNY8-F1
#
_cell.length_a   1.000
_cell.length_b   1.000
_cell.length_c   1.000
_cell.angle_alpha   90.00
_cell.angle_beta   90.00
_cell.angle_gamma   90.00
#
_symmetry.space_group_name_H-M   'P 1'
#
loop_
_entity.id
_entity.type
_entity.pdbx_description
1 polymer ?
#
loop_
_entity_poly.entity_id
_entity_poly.type
_entity_poly.pdbx_seq_one_letter_code
_entity_poly.pdbx_strand_id
1 'polypeptide(L)'
;MLQMQGYEKKTKKAEKELSDQTQRALQLEDERKQTQEEVEHLEADWVAALRAKEKLERQADQTKSQEQLVMELAEHTAKIALLEDEVEEWPHRAKEAQGNLVKAKEELHLELPSAGEPAGRGCESVGYSAELSREGILDDHSEEEKHITKAEKNECVQRQLLTLSNELSQARDENKRTHNDIIHNKNMRQGRDKYKTLHQIQQGNTEQRIDEFQAMQRPGQCQGHLAAGLY
;
A
#
# COMPACT_ATOMS: atom_id res chain seq x y z
N MET A 1 -109.78 19.01 -25.83
CA MET A 1 -108.98 18.61 -27.00
C MET A 1 -107.65 19.36 -27.12
N LEU A 2 -107.61 20.70 -27.01
CA LEU A 2 -106.37 21.49 -27.12
C LEU A 2 -105.28 21.17 -26.07
N GLN A 3 -105.66 20.86 -24.83
CA GLN A 3 -104.69 20.54 -23.77
C GLN A 3 -103.92 19.23 -24.03
N MET A 4 -104.60 18.18 -24.51
CA MET A 4 -103.98 16.89 -24.83
C MET A 4 -102.89 17.02 -25.90
N GLN A 5 -103.16 17.77 -26.96
CA GLN A 5 -102.17 18.06 -28.01
C GLN A 5 -100.96 18.84 -27.47
N GLY A 6 -101.16 19.71 -26.48
CA GLY A 6 -100.09 20.42 -25.80
C GLY A 6 -99.17 19.49 -25.00
N TYR A 7 -99.74 18.50 -24.31
CA TYR A 7 -98.98 17.49 -23.57
C TYR A 7 -98.21 16.57 -24.52
N GLU A 8 -98.83 16.09 -25.60
CA GLU A 8 -98.16 15.25 -26.62
C GLU A 8 -96.96 15.95 -27.25
N LYS A 9 -97.05 17.26 -27.51
CA LYS A 9 -95.90 18.02 -28.03
C LYS A 9 -94.78 18.13 -27.01
N LYS A 10 -95.11 18.33 -25.72
CA LYS A 10 -94.13 18.42 -24.64
C LYS A 10 -93.43 17.08 -24.40
N THR A 11 -94.16 15.96 -24.40
CA THR A 11 -93.58 14.63 -24.23
C THR A 11 -92.66 14.28 -25.39
N LYS A 12 -93.08 14.50 -26.65
CA LYS A 12 -92.21 14.30 -27.83
C LYS A 12 -90.94 15.13 -27.77
N LYS A 13 -91.03 16.38 -27.29
CA LYS A 13 -89.85 17.24 -27.12
C LYS A 13 -88.91 16.69 -26.04
N ALA A 14 -89.46 16.25 -24.91
CA ALA A 14 -88.68 15.66 -23.82
C ALA A 14 -88.02 14.34 -24.23
N GLU A 15 -88.73 13.47 -24.96
CA GLU A 15 -88.18 12.22 -25.52
C GLU A 15 -87.03 12.50 -26.48
N LYS A 16 -87.18 13.49 -27.36
CA LYS A 16 -86.10 13.88 -28.27
C LYS A 16 -84.88 14.42 -27.52
N GLU A 17 -85.08 15.31 -26.55
CA GLU A 17 -83.98 15.84 -25.72
C GLU A 17 -83.27 14.72 -24.95
N LEU A 18 -84.02 13.76 -24.39
CA LEU A 18 -83.46 12.60 -23.69
C LEU A 18 -82.66 11.71 -24.65
N SER A 19 -83.16 11.48 -25.86
CA SER A 19 -82.43 10.75 -26.91
C SER A 19 -81.13 11.46 -27.30
N ASP A 20 -81.18 12.78 -27.51
CA ASP A 20 -80.02 13.58 -27.85
C ASP A 20 -78.98 13.58 -26.71
N GLN A 21 -79.43 13.66 -25.45
CA GLN A 21 -78.55 13.55 -24.28
C GLN A 21 -77.92 12.15 -24.16
N THR A 22 -78.70 11.10 -24.40
CA THR A 22 -78.21 9.71 -24.37
C THR A 22 -77.15 9.49 -25.45
N GLN A 23 -77.38 10.01 -26.66
CA GLN A 23 -76.42 9.92 -27.75
C GLN A 23 -75.12 10.70 -27.44
N ARG A 24 -75.22 11.90 -26.86
CA ARG A 24 -74.03 12.68 -26.45
C ARG A 24 -73.24 11.98 -25.34
N ALA A 25 -73.92 11.36 -24.37
CA ALA A 25 -73.26 10.59 -23.32
C ALA A 25 -72.46 9.42 -23.89
N LEU A 26 -73.03 8.66 -24.84
CA LEU A 26 -72.33 7.57 -25.51
C LEU A 26 -71.11 8.06 -26.30
N GLN A 27 -71.21 9.18 -27.01
CA GLN A 27 -70.07 9.77 -27.72
C GLN A 27 -68.92 10.15 -26.77
N LEU A 28 -69.25 10.77 -25.63
CA LEU A 28 -68.26 11.12 -24.62
C LEU A 28 -67.65 9.88 -23.96
N GLU A 29 -68.42 8.81 -23.78
CA GLU A 29 -67.90 7.53 -23.28
C GLU A 29 -66.93 6.88 -24.28
N ASP A 30 -67.24 6.93 -25.58
CA ASP A 30 -66.36 6.42 -26.63
C ASP A 30 -65.06 7.23 -26.72
N GLU A 31 -65.13 8.56 -26.67
CA GLU A 31 -63.94 9.44 -26.63
C GLU A 31 -63.10 9.18 -25.36
N ARG A 32 -63.74 9.04 -24.20
CA ARG A 32 -63.05 8.66 -22.96
C ARG A 32 -62.36 7.30 -23.08
N LYS A 33 -62.99 6.35 -23.76
CA LYS A 33 -62.41 5.02 -23.97
C LYS A 33 -61.19 5.08 -24.90
N GLN A 34 -61.28 5.81 -26.01
CA GLN A 34 -60.15 5.98 -26.94
C GLN A 34 -58.96 6.65 -26.26
N THR A 35 -59.21 7.75 -25.54
CA THR A 35 -58.15 8.44 -24.79
C THR A 35 -57.54 7.56 -23.70
N GLN A 36 -58.35 6.73 -23.03
CA GLN A 36 -57.84 5.76 -22.07
C GLN A 36 -56.95 4.70 -22.72
N GLU A 37 -57.36 4.14 -23.87
CA GLU A 37 -56.58 3.17 -24.63
C GLU A 37 -55.24 3.77 -25.10
N GLU A 38 -55.24 5.03 -25.54
CA GLU A 38 -54.01 5.77 -25.90
C GLU A 38 -53.08 5.96 -24.70
N VAL A 39 -53.62 6.30 -23.53
CA VAL A 39 -52.82 6.41 -22.30
C VAL A 39 -52.22 5.06 -21.91
N GLU A 40 -53.00 3.99 -21.93
CA GLU A 40 -52.53 2.62 -21.63
C GLU A 40 -51.42 2.18 -22.60
N HIS A 41 -51.54 2.53 -23.88
CA HIS A 41 -50.49 2.27 -24.87
C HIS A 41 -49.20 3.04 -24.57
N LEU A 42 -49.31 4.34 -24.28
CA LEU A 42 -48.15 5.17 -23.93
C LEU A 42 -47.49 4.72 -22.62
N GLU A 43 -48.26 4.26 -21.64
CA GLU A 43 -47.74 3.68 -20.39
C GLU A 43 -46.97 2.38 -20.67
N ALA A 44 -47.49 1.51 -21.55
CA ALA A 44 -46.79 0.30 -21.95
C ALA A 44 -45.45 0.60 -22.65
N ASP A 45 -45.43 1.59 -23.56
CA ASP A 45 -44.22 2.05 -24.23
C ASP A 45 -43.21 2.65 -23.26
N TRP A 46 -43.68 3.46 -22.29
CA TRP A 46 -42.82 4.05 -21.27
C TRP A 46 -42.17 2.98 -20.38
N VAL A 47 -42.95 1.99 -19.94
CA VAL A 47 -42.42 0.85 -19.15
C VAL A 47 -41.43 0.03 -19.98
N ALA A 48 -41.69 -0.20 -21.27
CA ALA A 48 -40.77 -0.91 -22.15
C ALA A 48 -39.45 -0.12 -22.33
N ALA A 49 -39.53 1.19 -22.54
CA ALA A 49 -38.37 2.06 -22.65
C ALA A 49 -37.55 2.11 -21.34
N LEU A 50 -38.22 2.14 -20.18
CA LEU A 50 -37.55 2.11 -18.89
C LEU A 50 -36.77 0.80 -18.67
N ARG A 51 -37.37 -0.34 -19.02
CA ARG A 51 -36.70 -1.65 -18.97
C ARG A 51 -35.52 -1.73 -19.95
N ALA A 52 -35.65 -1.14 -21.13
CA ALA A 52 -34.55 -1.08 -22.10
C ALA A 52 -33.39 -0.23 -21.57
N LYS A 53 -33.68 0.93 -20.96
CA LYS A 53 -32.69 1.78 -20.31
C LYS A 53 -31.96 1.03 -19.18
N GLU A 54 -32.70 0.35 -18.31
CA GLU A 54 -32.12 -0.40 -17.19
C GLU A 54 -31.20 -1.54 -17.66
N LYS A 55 -31.54 -2.20 -18.78
CA LYS A 55 -30.65 -3.20 -19.41
C LYS A 55 -29.36 -2.57 -19.93
N LEU A 56 -29.45 -1.41 -20.58
CA LEU A 56 -28.27 -0.69 -21.07
C LEU A 56 -27.38 -0.21 -19.92
N GLU A 57 -27.95 0.22 -18.80
CA GLU A 57 -27.20 0.62 -17.61
C GLU A 57 -26.43 -0.56 -17.00
N ARG A 58 -27.07 -1.74 -16.86
CA ARG A 58 -26.38 -2.96 -16.45
C ARG A 58 -25.25 -3.35 -17.39
N GLN A 59 -25.46 -3.21 -18.70
CA GLN A 59 -24.40 -3.45 -19.68
C GLN A 59 -23.25 -2.46 -19.53
N ALA A 60 -23.55 -1.18 -19.33
CA ALA A 60 -22.54 -0.14 -19.13
C ALA A 60 -21.70 -0.39 -17.86
N ASP A 61 -22.32 -0.84 -16.78
CA ASP A 61 -21.58 -1.18 -15.55
C ASP A 61 -20.75 -2.46 -15.73
N GLN A 62 -21.26 -3.44 -16.48
CA GLN A 62 -20.48 -4.61 -16.86
C GLN A 62 -19.26 -4.23 -17.71
N THR A 63 -19.41 -3.34 -18.70
CA THR A 63 -18.28 -2.87 -19.53
C THR A 63 -17.27 -2.09 -18.71
N LYS A 64 -17.69 -1.22 -17.77
CA LYS A 64 -16.76 -0.52 -16.87
C LYS A 64 -15.95 -1.50 -16.02
N SER A 65 -16.59 -2.56 -15.51
CA SER A 65 -15.89 -3.61 -14.76
C SER A 65 -14.88 -4.36 -15.65
N GLN A 66 -15.23 -4.65 -16.90
CA GLN A 66 -14.29 -5.24 -17.86
C GLN A 66 -13.13 -4.31 -18.18
N GLU A 67 -13.39 -3.02 -18.38
CA GLU A 67 -12.35 -2.01 -18.63
C GLU A 67 -11.39 -1.88 -17.44
N GLN A 68 -11.89 -1.94 -16.21
CA GLN A 68 -11.06 -1.97 -14.99
C GLN A 68 -10.13 -3.18 -14.98
N LEU A 69 -10.65 -4.39 -15.28
CA LEU A 69 -9.84 -5.59 -15.38
C LEU A 69 -8.77 -5.50 -16.48
N VAL A 70 -9.10 -4.92 -17.63
CA VAL A 70 -8.14 -4.69 -18.72
C VAL A 70 -7.03 -3.73 -18.29
N MET A 71 -7.37 -2.68 -17.53
CA MET A 71 -6.39 -1.72 -17.00
C MET A 71 -5.45 -2.36 -15.97
N GLU A 72 -5.99 -3.17 -15.04
CA GLU A 72 -5.17 -3.93 -14.07
C GLU A 72 -4.24 -4.93 -14.78
N LEU A 73 -4.74 -5.63 -15.80
CA LEU A 73 -3.90 -6.52 -16.62
C LEU A 73 -2.80 -5.77 -17.37
N ALA A 74 -3.09 -4.58 -17.90
CA ALA A 74 -2.09 -3.73 -18.54
C ALA A 74 -1.02 -3.27 -17.55
N GLU A 75 -1.39 -2.89 -16.33
CA GLU A 75 -0.44 -2.52 -15.26
C GLU A 75 0.46 -3.71 -14.89
N HIS A 76 -0.11 -4.89 -14.69
CA HIS A 76 0.67 -6.09 -14.39
C HIS A 76 1.60 -6.47 -15.55
N THR A 77 1.14 -6.34 -16.79
CA THR A 77 1.95 -6.60 -17.98
C THR A 77 3.13 -5.63 -18.07
N ALA A 78 2.91 -4.34 -17.81
CA ALA A 78 3.99 -3.35 -17.76
C ALA A 78 5.00 -3.65 -16.65
N LYS A 79 4.53 -4.10 -15.48
CA LYS A 79 5.40 -4.51 -14.37
C LYS A 79 6.23 -5.75 -14.72
N ILE A 80 5.64 -6.72 -15.42
CA ILE A 80 6.35 -7.92 -15.89
C ILE A 80 7.46 -7.50 -16.87
N ALA A 81 7.16 -6.66 -17.85
CA ALA A 81 8.16 -6.17 -18.82
C ALA A 81 9.36 -5.49 -18.13
N LEU A 82 9.12 -4.65 -17.12
CA LEU A 82 10.21 -4.01 -16.35
C LEU A 82 11.09 -5.03 -15.60
N LEU A 83 10.47 -6.08 -15.05
CA LEU A 83 11.22 -7.14 -14.37
C LEU A 83 11.98 -8.04 -15.36
N GLU A 84 11.40 -8.27 -16.54
CA GLU A 84 12.08 -8.98 -17.63
C GLU A 84 13.33 -8.22 -18.07
N ASP A 85 13.24 -6.90 -18.28
CA ASP A 85 14.39 -6.04 -18.59
C ASP A 85 15.47 -6.10 -17.50
N GLU A 86 15.10 -6.03 -16.21
CA GLU A 86 16.06 -6.12 -15.10
C GLU A 86 16.76 -7.50 -15.03
N VAL A 87 16.01 -8.56 -15.31
CA VAL A 87 16.55 -9.93 -15.40
C VAL A 87 17.49 -10.07 -16.61
N GLU A 88 17.19 -9.45 -17.75
CA GLU A 88 18.08 -9.43 -18.91
C GLU A 88 19.36 -8.63 -18.67
N GLU A 89 19.29 -7.51 -17.93
CA GLU A 89 20.47 -6.71 -17.58
C GLU A 89 21.40 -7.39 -16.56
N TRP A 90 20.85 -8.26 -15.71
CA TRP A 90 21.61 -8.91 -14.63
C TRP A 90 22.85 -9.71 -15.12
N PRO A 91 22.74 -10.57 -16.17
CA PRO A 91 23.90 -11.22 -16.79
C PRO A 91 24.99 -10.26 -17.28
N HIS A 92 24.60 -9.10 -17.83
CA HIS A 92 25.55 -8.09 -18.31
C HIS A 92 26.31 -7.47 -17.13
N ARG A 93 25.59 -7.06 -16.09
CA ARG A 93 26.19 -6.54 -14.85
C ARG A 93 27.11 -7.55 -14.18
N ALA A 94 26.73 -8.83 -14.15
CA ALA A 94 27.56 -9.91 -13.61
C ALA A 94 28.86 -10.13 -14.41
N LYS A 95 28.80 -10.08 -15.75
CA LYS A 95 29.99 -10.18 -16.61
C LYS A 95 30.92 -9.00 -16.44
N GLU A 96 30.39 -7.78 -16.34
CA GLU A 96 31.20 -6.58 -16.10
C GLU A 96 31.92 -6.64 -14.75
N ALA A 97 31.21 -7.02 -13.68
CA ALA A 97 31.82 -7.21 -12.36
C ALA A 97 32.92 -8.28 -12.38
N GLN A 98 32.71 -9.39 -13.09
CA GLN A 98 33.73 -10.42 -13.27
C GLN A 98 34.95 -9.89 -14.03
N GLY A 99 34.74 -9.15 -15.12
CA GLY A 99 35.81 -8.55 -15.90
C GLY A 99 36.64 -7.55 -15.11
N ASN A 100 35.99 -6.71 -14.30
CA ASN A 100 36.67 -5.75 -13.41
C ASN A 100 37.52 -6.47 -12.35
N LEU A 101 37.04 -7.58 -11.81
CA LEU A 101 37.79 -8.40 -10.85
C LEU A 101 39.02 -9.06 -11.47
N VAL A 102 38.94 -9.52 -12.72
CA VAL A 102 40.10 -10.06 -13.45
C VAL A 102 41.14 -8.97 -13.69
N LYS A 103 40.72 -7.79 -14.18
CA LYS A 103 41.63 -6.64 -14.38
C LYS A 103 42.34 -6.23 -13.10
N ALA A 104 41.60 -6.12 -11.99
CA ALA A 104 42.20 -5.80 -10.68
C ALA A 104 43.21 -6.86 -10.22
N LYS A 105 42.95 -8.15 -10.49
CA LYS A 105 43.91 -9.23 -10.20
C LYS A 105 45.15 -9.15 -11.08
N GLU A 106 45.01 -8.81 -12.35
CA GLU A 106 46.13 -8.64 -13.29
C GLU A 106 47.00 -7.42 -12.92
N GLU A 107 46.38 -6.31 -12.53
CA GLU A 107 47.09 -5.11 -12.02
C GLU A 107 47.88 -5.45 -10.74
N LEU A 108 47.27 -6.13 -9.77
CA LEU A 108 47.97 -6.62 -8.57
C LEU A 108 49.11 -7.60 -8.90
N HIS A 109 48.93 -8.45 -9.92
CA HIS A 109 49.97 -9.40 -10.36
C HIS A 109 51.12 -8.70 -11.10
N LEU A 110 50.87 -7.54 -11.74
CA LEU A 110 51.91 -6.72 -12.37
C LEU A 110 52.71 -5.90 -11.34
N GLU A 111 52.10 -5.50 -10.22
CA GLU A 111 52.74 -4.70 -9.17
C GLU A 111 53.57 -5.53 -8.16
N LEU A 112 53.44 -6.86 -8.13
CA LEU A 112 54.28 -7.76 -7.31
C LEU A 112 54.87 -8.91 -8.14
N PRO A 113 56.20 -9.11 -8.20
CA PRO A 113 56.74 -10.42 -8.55
C PRO A 113 56.51 -11.39 -7.39
N SER A 114 55.90 -12.53 -7.72
CA SER A 114 55.67 -13.73 -6.89
C SER A 114 56.64 -13.92 -5.73
N ALA A 115 56.13 -13.82 -4.50
CA ALA A 115 56.75 -14.43 -3.33
C ALA A 115 56.21 -15.86 -3.20
N GLY A 116 57.12 -16.82 -3.28
CA GLY A 116 56.82 -18.24 -3.44
C GLY A 116 55.98 -18.88 -2.33
N GLU A 117 55.36 -20.00 -2.72
CA GLU A 117 54.64 -20.93 -1.85
C GLU A 117 55.49 -21.40 -0.66
N PRO A 118 54.89 -21.57 0.53
CA PRO A 118 55.35 -22.55 1.49
C PRO A 118 54.49 -23.82 1.42
N ALA A 119 55.17 -24.92 1.12
CA ALA A 119 54.66 -26.28 1.13
C ALA A 119 53.99 -26.66 2.46
N GLY A 120 52.94 -27.47 2.34
CA GLY A 120 52.14 -27.95 3.46
C GLY A 120 52.90 -28.82 4.46
N ARG A 121 52.42 -28.79 5.71
CA ARG A 121 52.59 -29.86 6.69
C ARG A 121 51.37 -29.87 7.61
N GLY A 122 50.71 -31.02 7.71
CA GLY A 122 49.48 -31.20 8.47
C GLY A 122 49.67 -31.45 9.96
N CYS A 123 48.50 -31.48 10.62
CA CYS A 123 48.15 -32.00 11.95
C CYS A 123 48.02 -30.97 13.10
N GLU A 124 46.76 -30.56 13.28
CA GLU A 124 45.99 -30.52 14.54
C GLU A 124 46.44 -29.59 15.69
N SER A 125 45.82 -28.41 15.71
CA SER A 125 45.33 -27.80 16.95
C SER A 125 44.05 -27.02 16.62
N VAL A 126 42.93 -27.37 17.26
CA VAL A 126 41.62 -26.74 17.06
C VAL A 126 41.66 -25.33 17.66
N GLY A 127 41.99 -24.37 16.82
CA GLY A 127 41.95 -22.94 17.09
C GLY A 127 42.06 -22.22 15.76
N TYR A 128 40.93 -22.00 15.09
CA TYR A 128 40.90 -21.23 13.86
C TYR A 128 41.17 -19.76 14.22
N SER A 129 42.45 -19.38 14.21
CA SER A 129 42.90 -18.00 14.39
C SER A 129 43.34 -17.46 13.04
N ALA A 130 42.64 -16.44 12.57
CA ALA A 130 42.98 -15.73 11.35
C ALA A 130 43.41 -14.31 11.72
N GLU A 131 44.59 -13.89 11.28
CA GLU A 131 44.99 -12.49 11.34
C GLU A 131 44.22 -11.72 10.26
N LEU A 132 43.41 -10.75 10.68
CA LEU A 132 42.68 -9.90 9.75
C LEU A 132 43.66 -8.89 9.14
N SER A 133 43.80 -8.90 7.81
CA SER A 133 44.66 -7.96 7.08
C SER A 133 44.17 -6.53 7.30
N ARG A 134 45.08 -5.64 7.71
CA ARG A 134 44.81 -4.21 7.99
C ARG A 134 44.82 -3.34 6.73
N GLU A 135 45.18 -3.90 5.59
CA GLU A 135 45.33 -3.19 4.32
C GLU A 135 43.97 -2.66 3.83
N GLY A 136 43.81 -1.33 3.76
CA GLY A 136 42.60 -0.66 3.26
C GLY A 136 41.65 -0.03 4.30
N ILE A 137 41.91 -0.19 5.61
CA ILE A 137 41.00 0.28 6.69
C ILE A 137 41.50 1.60 7.31
N LEU A 138 42.15 2.47 6.55
CA LEU A 138 42.77 3.69 7.10
C LEU A 138 41.82 4.88 7.25
N ASP A 139 40.56 4.80 6.79
CA ASP A 139 39.67 5.98 6.77
C ASP A 139 38.17 5.69 7.07
N ASP A 140 37.81 4.49 7.51
CA ASP A 140 36.39 4.06 7.62
C ASP A 140 35.71 4.46 8.93
N HIS A 141 36.47 4.82 9.97
CA HIS A 141 35.89 5.13 11.29
C HIS A 141 35.11 6.45 11.33
N SER A 142 35.34 7.36 10.37
CA SER A 142 34.65 8.67 10.27
C SER A 142 33.30 8.60 9.55
N GLU A 143 33.10 7.61 8.68
CA GLU A 143 31.89 7.54 7.83
C GLU A 143 30.68 7.01 8.61
N GLU A 144 30.89 6.17 9.62
CA GLU A 144 29.83 5.70 10.53
C GLU A 144 29.20 6.86 11.35
N GLU A 145 29.98 7.89 11.72
CA GLU A 145 29.48 9.06 12.46
C GLU A 145 28.50 9.93 11.65
N LYS A 146 28.55 9.85 10.31
CA LYS A 146 27.71 10.63 9.39
C LYS A 146 26.43 9.89 8.99
N HIS A 147 26.25 8.65 9.42
CA HIS A 147 25.07 7.88 9.08
C HIS A 147 23.85 8.32 9.88
N ILE A 148 22.78 8.60 9.15
CA ILE A 148 21.53 9.19 9.62
C ILE A 148 20.42 8.32 9.03
N THR A 149 19.38 8.02 9.80
CA THR A 149 18.35 7.06 9.36
C THR A 149 17.63 7.56 8.10
N LYS A 150 17.13 6.62 7.27
CA LYS A 150 16.36 6.99 6.07
C LYS A 150 15.10 7.79 6.41
N ALA A 151 14.49 7.53 7.56
CA ALA A 151 13.36 8.31 8.07
C ALA A 151 13.75 9.75 8.46
N GLU A 152 15.01 9.99 8.82
CA GLU A 152 15.55 11.31 9.14
C GLU A 152 16.08 12.04 7.89
N LYS A 153 16.55 11.31 6.86
CA LYS A 153 16.95 11.88 5.55
C LYS A 153 15.78 12.21 4.63
N ASN A 154 14.66 11.50 4.74
CA ASN A 154 13.56 11.59 3.78
C ASN A 154 12.26 12.03 4.47
N GLU A 155 11.91 13.31 4.30
CA GLU A 155 10.70 13.89 4.88
C GLU A 155 9.41 13.18 4.46
N CYS A 156 9.34 12.67 3.23
CA CYS A 156 8.16 11.96 2.74
C CYS A 156 7.96 10.65 3.52
N VAL A 157 9.04 9.89 3.73
CA VAL A 157 9.02 8.67 4.52
C VAL A 157 8.68 8.97 5.98
N GLN A 158 9.22 10.05 6.55
CA GLN A 158 8.88 10.49 7.91
C GLN A 158 7.38 10.78 8.06
N ARG A 159 6.80 11.54 7.10
CA ARG A 159 5.38 11.88 7.10
C ARG A 159 4.51 10.63 6.95
N GLN A 160 4.87 9.70 6.06
CA GLN A 160 4.15 8.43 5.89
C GLN A 160 4.15 7.59 7.17
N LEU A 161 5.29 7.49 7.86
CA LEU A 161 5.38 6.78 9.14
C LEU A 161 4.54 7.43 10.24
N LEU A 162 4.49 8.77 10.31
CA LEU A 162 3.63 9.50 11.26
C LEU A 162 2.14 9.26 10.97
N THR A 163 1.74 9.29 9.69
CA THR A 163 0.36 9.00 9.28
C THR A 163 -0.05 7.59 9.66
N LEU A 164 0.75 6.57 9.28
CA LEU A 164 0.47 5.18 9.64
C LEU A 164 0.46 4.97 11.16
N SER A 165 1.36 5.62 11.91
CA SER A 165 1.37 5.55 13.36
C SER A 165 0.08 6.10 13.97
N ASN A 166 -0.47 7.19 13.42
CA ASN A 166 -1.73 7.77 13.88
C ASN A 166 -2.93 6.88 13.55
N GLU A 167 -3.00 6.35 12.33
CA GLU A 167 -4.07 5.45 11.90
C GLU A 167 -4.10 4.16 12.72
N LEU A 168 -2.94 3.53 12.91
CA LEU A 168 -2.83 2.28 13.67
C LEU A 168 -3.05 2.48 15.16
N SER A 169 -2.80 3.68 15.72
CA SER A 169 -3.03 3.96 17.14
C SER A 169 -4.48 3.79 17.57
N GLN A 170 -5.44 4.04 16.66
CA GLN A 170 -6.88 3.94 16.95
C GLN A 170 -7.35 2.48 17.09
N ALA A 171 -6.70 1.56 16.38
CA ALA A 171 -7.03 0.14 16.40
C ALA A 171 -6.11 -0.68 17.33
N ARG A 172 -5.17 -0.03 18.03
CA ARG A 172 -4.16 -0.71 18.85
C ARG A 172 -4.72 -1.20 20.18
N ASP A 173 -4.53 -2.49 20.45
CA ASP A 173 -4.82 -3.11 21.75
C ASP A 173 -3.57 -3.07 22.65
N GLU A 174 -3.64 -2.30 23.74
CA GLU A 174 -2.56 -2.10 24.71
C GLU A 174 -2.15 -3.38 25.45
N ASN A 175 -3.07 -4.35 25.60
CA ASN A 175 -2.82 -5.59 26.33
C ASN A 175 -2.07 -6.64 25.49
N LYS A 176 -1.91 -6.42 24.18
CA LYS A 176 -1.24 -7.35 23.25
C LYS A 176 0.16 -6.91 22.84
N ARG A 177 0.77 -5.99 23.60
CA ARG A 177 2.15 -5.53 23.33
C ARG A 177 3.16 -6.64 23.63
N THR A 178 4.06 -6.87 22.69
CA THR A 178 5.19 -7.78 22.87
C THR A 178 6.34 -7.10 23.63
N HIS A 179 7.28 -7.90 24.14
CA HIS A 179 8.49 -7.37 24.80
C HIS A 179 9.29 -6.43 23.88
N ASN A 180 9.40 -6.77 22.60
CA ASN A 180 10.10 -5.95 21.60
C ASN A 180 9.38 -4.62 21.35
N ASP A 181 8.04 -4.58 21.40
CA ASP A 181 7.28 -3.33 21.27
C ASP A 181 7.59 -2.39 22.43
N ILE A 182 7.71 -2.92 23.65
CA ILE A 182 8.05 -2.13 24.84
C ILE A 182 9.45 -1.52 24.70
N ILE A 183 10.43 -2.32 24.27
CA ILE A 183 11.81 -1.85 24.02
C ILE A 183 11.82 -0.78 22.94
N HIS A 184 11.13 -1.02 21.81
CA HIS A 184 11.07 -0.06 20.71
C HIS A 184 10.45 1.27 21.14
N ASN A 185 9.32 1.24 21.86
CA ASN A 185 8.69 2.46 22.39
C ASN A 185 9.59 3.22 23.36
N LYS A 186 10.35 2.50 24.22
CA LYS A 186 11.34 3.13 25.11
C LYS A 186 12.47 3.79 24.35
N ASN A 187 12.99 3.13 23.30
CA ASN A 187 14.04 3.69 22.44
C ASN A 187 13.55 4.94 21.71
N MET A 188 12.36 4.89 21.10
CA MET A 188 11.75 6.03 20.41
C MET A 188 11.50 7.21 21.36
N ARG A 189 11.01 6.96 22.59
CA ARG A 189 10.81 8.00 23.61
C ARG A 189 12.12 8.65 24.06
N GLN A 190 13.23 7.92 24.02
CA GLN A 190 14.57 8.42 24.33
C GLN A 190 15.26 9.03 23.10
N GLY A 191 14.59 9.09 21.94
CA GLY A 191 15.18 9.60 20.70
C GLY A 191 16.31 8.73 20.15
N ARG A 192 16.36 7.45 20.55
CA ARG A 192 17.38 6.50 20.09
C ARG A 192 16.99 5.93 18.73
N ASP A 193 17.93 5.98 17.81
CA ASP A 193 17.87 5.27 16.54
C ASP A 193 19.07 4.32 16.38
N LYS A 194 19.09 3.54 15.28
CA LYS A 194 20.14 2.55 15.02
C LYS A 194 21.53 3.17 15.03
N TYR A 195 21.74 4.28 14.33
CA TYR A 195 23.06 4.87 14.13
C TYR A 195 23.49 5.68 15.36
N LYS A 196 22.58 6.42 15.99
CA LYS A 196 22.85 7.09 17.28
C LYS A 196 23.24 6.09 18.38
N THR A 197 22.60 4.93 18.40
CA THR A 197 22.92 3.88 19.39
C THR A 197 24.26 3.21 19.10
N LEU A 198 24.56 2.90 17.83
CA LEU A 198 25.85 2.35 17.41
C LEU A 198 27.00 3.30 17.76
N HIS A 199 26.86 4.58 17.39
CA HIS A 199 27.83 5.61 17.72
C HIS A 199 28.05 5.69 19.24
N GLN A 200 26.99 5.70 20.05
CA GLN A 200 27.09 5.78 21.50
C GLN A 200 27.83 4.59 22.15
N ILE A 201 27.65 3.36 21.66
CA ILE A 201 28.33 2.16 22.21
C ILE A 201 29.75 1.98 21.65
N GLN A 202 30.07 2.66 20.54
CA GLN A 202 31.40 2.64 19.93
C GLN A 202 32.30 3.75 20.48
N GLN A 203 31.75 4.75 21.21
CA GLN A 203 32.51 5.78 21.91
C GLN A 203 33.46 5.17 22.95
N GLY A 204 34.60 5.85 23.17
CA GLY A 204 35.63 5.43 24.11
C GLY A 204 36.68 4.50 23.48
N ASN A 205 37.72 4.17 24.26
CA ASN A 205 38.77 3.27 23.81
C ASN A 205 38.28 1.80 23.83
N THR A 206 38.91 0.95 23.02
CA THR A 206 38.70 -0.51 23.00
C THR A 206 38.86 -1.13 24.38
N GLU A 207 39.84 -0.70 25.18
CA GLU A 207 40.05 -1.19 26.55
C GLU A 207 38.84 -0.89 27.45
N GLN A 208 38.35 0.35 27.45
CA GLN A 208 37.18 0.75 28.23
C GLN A 208 35.92 -0.05 27.85
N ARG A 209 35.68 -0.24 26.54
CA ARG A 209 34.52 -1.02 26.06
C ARG A 209 34.61 -2.50 26.46
N ILE A 210 35.83 -3.06 26.48
CA ILE A 210 36.08 -4.42 26.96
C ILE A 210 35.84 -4.50 28.48
N ASP A 211 36.29 -3.53 29.26
CA ASP A 211 36.09 -3.49 30.70
C ASP A 211 34.61 -3.39 31.07
N GLU A 212 33.85 -2.51 30.40
CA GLU A 212 32.39 -2.39 30.57
C GLU A 212 31.68 -3.72 30.23
N PHE A 213 32.11 -4.40 29.16
CA PHE A 213 31.59 -5.71 28.79
C PHE A 213 31.91 -6.78 29.85
N GLN A 214 33.14 -6.84 30.36
CA GLN A 214 33.53 -7.76 31.42
C GLN A 214 32.78 -7.49 32.73
N ALA A 215 32.51 -6.22 33.05
CA ALA A 215 31.73 -5.82 34.22
C ALA A 215 30.28 -6.32 34.14
N MET A 216 29.67 -6.36 32.95
CA MET A 216 28.34 -6.97 32.75
C MET A 216 28.35 -8.50 32.92
N GLN A 217 29.48 -9.17 32.63
CA GLN A 217 29.61 -10.63 32.76
C GLN A 217 29.96 -11.10 34.18
N ARG A 218 30.43 -10.21 35.07
CA ARG A 218 30.71 -10.52 36.47
C ARG A 218 29.59 -10.00 37.37
N PRO A 219 28.53 -10.78 37.64
CA PRO A 219 27.52 -10.37 38.60
C PRO A 219 28.15 -10.33 40.01
N GLY A 220 28.53 -9.13 40.49
CA GLY A 220 28.81 -8.91 41.91
C GLY A 220 30.08 -8.13 42.34
N GLN A 221 30.82 -7.43 41.47
CA GLN A 221 32.05 -6.72 41.91
C GLN A 221 32.10 -5.19 41.74
N CYS A 222 31.07 -4.54 41.20
CA CYS A 222 31.05 -3.07 41.08
C CYS A 222 30.18 -2.40 42.15
N GLN A 223 30.52 -2.61 43.43
CA GLN A 223 30.06 -1.75 44.52
C GLN A 223 31.16 -1.70 45.58
N GLY A 224 32.04 -0.72 45.43
CA GLY A 224 33.15 -0.49 46.34
C GLY A 224 34.31 0.06 45.56
N HIS A 225 34.42 1.39 45.53
CA HIS A 225 35.64 2.22 45.47
C HIS A 225 35.25 3.68 45.14
N LEU A 226 34.23 4.21 45.82
CA LEU A 226 33.97 5.65 45.90
C LEU A 226 33.40 5.98 47.28
N ALA A 227 34.15 5.65 48.34
CA ALA A 227 33.92 6.13 49.70
C ALA A 227 35.20 6.01 50.55
N ALA A 228 36.22 6.79 50.21
CA ALA A 228 37.32 7.10 51.13
C ALA A 228 37.95 8.43 50.73
N GLY A 229 37.42 9.52 51.29
CA GLY A 229 37.90 10.87 51.03
C GLY A 229 37.10 11.95 51.74
N LEU A 230 36.77 11.75 53.03
CA LEU A 230 36.40 12.83 53.96
C LEU A 230 36.84 12.45 55.37
N TYR A 231 38.09 12.77 55.69
CA TYR A 231 38.51 13.40 56.94
C TYR A 231 39.48 14.51 56.57
#